data_AF-A0A968PJ05-F1
#
_entry.id   AF-A0A968PJ05-F1
#
_cell.length_a   1.000
_cell.length_b   1.000
_cell.length_c   1.000
_cell.angle_alpha   90.00
_cell.angle_beta   90.00
_cell.angle_gamma   90.00
#
_symmetry.space_group_name_H-M   'P 1'
#
loop_
_entity.id
_entity.type
_entity.pdbx_description
1 polymer ?
#
loop_
_entity_poly.entity_id
_entity_poly.type
_entity_poly.pdbx_seq_one_letter_code
_entity_poly.pdbx_strand_id
1 'polypeptide(L)' 'MVAHPLRYIPIAADERGWLWSEEMQLWIAPWRGTFLDQDHTWPRFYTPAGDLVLLAEGSRAATCRGC' A
#
# COMPACT_ATOMS: atom_id res chain seq x y z
N MET A 1 -8.97 -18.14 -20.57
CA MET A 1 -9.29 -18.60 -19.19
C MET A 1 -7.97 -18.77 -18.46
N VAL A 2 -7.53 -17.77 -17.70
CA VAL A 2 -6.35 -17.91 -16.85
C VAL A 2 -6.85 -18.50 -15.53
N ALA A 3 -6.63 -19.79 -15.32
CA ALA A 3 -6.85 -20.42 -14.02
C ALA A 3 -5.85 -19.76 -13.06
N HIS A 4 -6.31 -18.84 -12.21
CA HIS A 4 -5.49 -18.30 -11.14
C HIS A 4 -5.30 -19.42 -10.11
N PRO A 5 -4.12 -20.04 -10.00
CA PRO A 5 -3.89 -20.96 -8.91
C PRO A 5 -4.07 -20.18 -7.62
N LEU A 6 -4.84 -20.71 -6.65
CA LEU A 6 -5.02 -20.14 -5.30
C LEU A 6 -3.70 -20.10 -4.48
N ARG A 7 -2.54 -20.22 -5.14
CA ARG A 7 -1.22 -20.14 -4.55
C ARG A 7 -0.81 -18.67 -4.51
N TYR A 8 -0.31 -18.25 -3.36
CA TYR A 8 0.35 -16.97 -3.22
C TYR A 8 1.53 -16.88 -4.19
N ILE A 9 1.57 -15.82 -4.99
CA ILE A 9 2.72 -15.50 -5.84
C ILE A 9 3.45 -14.34 -5.17
N PRO A 10 4.69 -14.52 -4.70
CA PRO A 10 5.44 -13.46 -4.08
C PRO A 10 5.77 -12.37 -5.11
N ILE A 11 5.57 -11.12 -4.73
CA ILE A 11 5.98 -9.95 -5.51
C ILE A 11 7.38 -9.54 -5.03
N ALA A 12 8.28 -9.22 -5.96
CA ALA A 12 9.61 -8.72 -5.60
C ALA A 12 9.49 -7.30 -5.03
N ALA A 13 10.17 -7.06 -3.91
CA ALA A 13 10.27 -5.72 -3.34
C ALA A 13 11.29 -4.89 -4.11
N ASP A 14 10.99 -3.61 -4.24
CA ASP A 14 11.89 -2.59 -4.78
C ASP A 14 13.07 -2.32 -3.83
N GLU A 15 14.02 -1.47 -4.22
CA GLU A 15 15.21 -1.13 -3.41
C GLU A 15 14.85 -0.56 -2.02
N ARG A 16 13.66 0.05 -1.92
CA ARG A 16 13.10 0.60 -0.68
C ARG A 16 12.39 -0.44 0.19
N GLY A 17 12.27 -1.68 -0.28
CA GLY A 17 11.47 -2.74 0.35
C GLY A 17 9.96 -2.60 0.11
N TRP A 18 9.54 -1.89 -0.95
CA TRP A 18 8.14 -1.67 -1.31
C TRP A 18 7.70 -2.65 -2.40
N LEU A 19 6.49 -3.18 -2.33
CA LEU A 19 5.94 -4.12 -3.31
C LEU A 19 5.10 -3.35 -4.33
N TRP A 20 5.37 -3.51 -5.62
CA TRP A 20 4.53 -2.94 -6.67
C TRP A 20 3.39 -3.90 -7.04
N SER A 21 2.14 -3.41 -7.07
CA SER A 21 1.01 -4.16 -7.60
C SER A 21 0.58 -3.58 -8.94
N GLU A 22 0.78 -4.32 -10.03
CA GLU A 22 0.33 -3.91 -11.36
C GLU A 22 -1.20 -3.87 -11.46
N GLU A 23 -1.91 -4.79 -10.81
CA GLU A 23 -3.38 -4.82 -10.83
C GLU A 23 -4.02 -3.59 -10.18
N MET A 24 -3.42 -3.10 -9.10
CA MET A 24 -3.92 -1.94 -8.36
C MET A 24 -3.26 -0.63 -8.82
N GLN A 25 -2.14 -0.70 -9.56
CA GLN A 25 -1.27 0.44 -9.89
C GLN A 25 -0.85 1.20 -8.62
N LEU A 26 -0.51 0.47 -7.57
CA LEU A 26 -0.16 1.00 -6.24
C LEU A 26 1.08 0.30 -5.68
N TRP A 27 1.83 1.04 -4.87
CA TRP A 27 2.91 0.53 -4.03
C TRP A 27 2.37 0.07 -2.68
N ILE A 28 2.92 -1.00 -2.13
CA ILE A 28 2.61 -1.55 -0.81
C ILE A 28 3.89 -1.57 0.00
N ALA A 29 3.99 -0.74 1.03
CA ALA A 29 5.16 -0.72 1.91
C ALA A 29 4.85 -1.29 3.30
N PRO A 30 5.81 -2.01 3.92
CA PRO A 30 5.70 -2.39 5.32
C PRO A 30 5.85 -1.16 6.22
N TRP A 31 4.82 -0.86 7.01
CA TRP A 31 4.87 0.15 8.05
C TRP A 31 4.93 -0.51 9.41
N ARG A 32 6.03 -0.27 10.14
CA ARG A 32 6.21 -0.74 11.52
C ARG A 32 5.63 0.29 12.47
N GLY A 33 4.85 -0.16 13.44
CA GLY A 33 4.44 0.65 14.57
C GLY A 33 4.08 -0.22 15.76
N THR A 34 4.11 0.40 16.93
CA THR A 34 3.82 -0.28 18.19
C THR A 34 2.34 -0.12 18.49
N PHE A 35 1.63 -1.25 18.65
CA PHE A 35 0.24 -1.27 19.09
C PHE A 35 0.11 -2.24 20.26
N LEU A 36 -0.44 -1.76 21.38
CA LEU A 36 -0.56 -2.53 22.62
C LEU A 36 0.78 -3.13 23.09
N ASP A 37 1.84 -2.32 23.09
CA ASP A 37 3.22 -2.72 23.48
C ASP A 37 3.88 -3.75 22.52
N GLN A 38 3.20 -4.12 21.43
CA GLN A 38 3.70 -5.09 20.47
C GLN A 38 4.07 -4.38 19.16
N ASP A 39 5.26 -4.71 18.64
CA ASP A 39 5.68 -4.27 17.33
C ASP A 39 4.93 -5.04 16.24
N HIS A 40 4.12 -4.32 15.48
CA HIS A 40 3.37 -4.86 14.36
C HIS A 40 3.82 -4.21 13.06
N THR A 41 3.79 -5.01 11.99
CA THR A 41 4.06 -4.53 10.63
C THR A 41 2.76 -4.57 9.84
N TRP A 42 2.26 -3.41 9.45
CA TRP A 42 1.06 -3.28 8.63
C TRP A 42 1.42 -2.86 7.20
N PRO A 43 0.76 -3.42 6.18
CA PRO A 43 0.91 -2.93 4.81
C PRO A 43 0.24 -1.57 4.65
N ARG A 44 0.96 -0.60 4.09
CA ARG A 44 0.41 0.71 3.67
C ARG A 44 0.44 0.83 2.15
N PHE A 45 -0.60 1.45 1.59
CA PHE A 45 -0.73 1.69 0.16
C PHE A 45 -0.20 3.08 -0.20
N TYR A 46 0.59 3.17 -1.26
CA TYR A 46 1.11 4.42 -1.80
C TYR A 46 0.77 4.53 -3.28
N THR A 47 0.51 5.75 -3.74
CA THR A 47 0.30 6.07 -5.16
C THR A 47 1.61 5.85 -5.93
N PRO A 48 1.57 5.75 -7.27
CA PRO A 48 2.78 5.67 -8.09
C PRO A 48 3.76 6.84 -7.87
N ALA A 49 3.26 8.00 -7.45
CA ALA A 49 4.05 9.18 -7.09
C ALA A 49 4.72 9.07 -5.70
N GLY A 50 4.37 8.04 -4.92
CA GLY A 50 4.88 7.82 -3.56
C GLY A 50 4.04 8.48 -2.45
N ASP A 51 2.86 9.03 -2.78
CA ASP A 51 1.95 9.60 -1.79
C ASP A 51 1.17 8.50 -1.06
N LEU A 52 0.96 8.64 0.25
CA LEU A 52 0.15 7.68 1.01
C LEU A 52 -1.32 7.73 0.58
N VAL A 53 -1.89 6.58 0.19
CA VAL A 53 -3.31 6.47 -0.14
C VAL A 53 -4.12 6.40 1.16
N LEU A 54 -4.85 7.47 1.46
CA LEU A 54 -5.78 7.52 2.59
C LEU A 54 -7.10 6.84 2.22
N LEU A 55 -7.39 5.69 2.83
CA LEU A 55 -8.70 5.03 2.69
C LEU A 55 -9.78 5.93 3.32
N ALA A 56 -10.86 6.16 2.56
CA ALA A 56 -11.75 7.30 2.71
C ALA A 56 -12.70 7.32 3.93
N GLU A 57 -12.44 6.56 4.99
CA GLU A 57 -13.26 6.63 6.22
C GLU A 57 -12.79 7.72 7.20
N GLY A 58 -11.66 8.38 6.91
CA GLY A 58 -11.13 9.49 7.71
C GLY A 58 -10.58 10.68 6.90
N SER A 59 -10.92 10.79 5.62
CA SER A 59 -10.34 11.80 4.73
C SER A 59 -10.99 13.18 4.90
N ARG A 60 -10.67 13.89 5.98
CA ARG A 60 -10.54 15.36 5.92
C ARG A 60 -9.13 15.69 5.44
N ALA A 61 -8.82 15.34 4.20
CA ALA A 61 -7.74 15.94 3.45
C ALA A 61 -8.34 16.44 2.13
N ALA A 62 -8.92 17.63 2.22
CA ALA A 62 -9.22 18.43 1.06
C ALA A 62 -7.92 18.67 0.30
N THR A 63 -7.91 18.35 -0.99
CA THR A 63 -7.09 19.09 -1.93
C THR A 63 -7.90 19.25 -3.20
N CYS A 64 -8.78 20.26 -3.20
CA CYS A 64 -9.13 20.93 -4.45
C CYS A 64 -7.84 21.56 -4.98
N ARG A 65 -7.19 20.90 -5.94
CA ARG A 65 -6.21 21.53 -6.81
C ARG A 65 -7.00 22.39 -7.81
N GLY A 66 -7.19 23.68 -7.50
CA GLY A 66 -7.60 24.69 -8.48
C GLY A 66 -8.89 25.47 -8.21
N CYS A 67 -8.94 26.25 -7.13
CA CYS A 67 -9.66 27.52 -7.09
C CYS A 67 -8.72 28.59 -6.51
#